data_AF-A0A1V3WQM5-F1
#
_entry.id   AF-A0A1V3WQM5-F1
#
_cell.length_a   1.000
_cell.length_b   1.000
_cell.length_c   1.000
_cell.angle_alpha   90.00
_cell.angle_beta   90.00
_cell.angle_gamma   90.00
#
_symmetry.space_group_name_H-M   'P 1'
#
loop_
_entity.id
_entity.type
_entity.pdbx_description
1 polymer ?
#
loop_
_entity_poly.entity_id
_entity_poly.type
_entity_poly.pdbx_seq_one_letter_code
_entity_poly.pdbx_strand_id
1 'polypeptide(L)'
;MRGRTGRVIGVLILLWPTPRQFDAAELDMFTRIAEFTQSALDRVLLRAQEHRIAVSFQEHLLDLNRGSAAAAVAAVYQPAGEAMRVGGDWYLVTPLDGDGTIGISVGDVVGHGLPAAIVMSRLRAAVAASALTSAEPSDVLAALDKYAATIAGARGATVAYAVIDARPDTGPGAGAAP
;
A
#
# COMPACT_ATOMS: atom_id res chain seq x y z
N MET A 1 21.79 24.48 4.39
CA MET A 1 21.34 23.73 3.19
C MET A 1 19.88 24.03 2.96
N ARG A 2 19.53 24.48 1.76
CA ARG A 2 18.15 24.77 1.37
C ARG A 2 17.72 23.77 0.30
N GLY A 3 16.52 23.22 0.46
CA GLY A 3 15.96 22.32 -0.54
C GLY A 3 15.45 23.09 -1.76
N ARG A 4 15.01 22.35 -2.78
CA ARG A 4 14.45 22.90 -4.05
C ARG A 4 13.32 23.92 -3.88
N THR A 5 12.60 23.92 -2.76
CA THR A 5 11.52 24.87 -2.44
C THR A 5 12.01 26.12 -1.71
N GLY A 6 13.33 26.28 -1.50
CA GLY A 6 13.92 27.37 -0.73
C GLY A 6 13.88 27.17 0.80
N ARG A 7 13.17 26.15 1.28
CA ARG A 7 13.11 25.80 2.72
C ARG A 7 14.45 25.25 3.20
N VAL A 8 14.85 25.59 4.42
CA VAL A 8 16.04 24.98 5.05
C VAL A 8 15.75 23.50 5.33
N ILE A 9 16.61 22.61 4.82
CA ILE A 9 16.51 21.15 4.99
C ILE A 9 17.56 20.61 5.97
N GLY A 10 18.58 21.40 6.30
CA GLY A 10 19.65 21.00 7.21
C GLY A 10 20.78 22.03 7.29
N VAL A 11 21.70 21.79 8.22
CA VAL A 11 22.93 22.57 8.42
C VAL A 11 24.10 21.60 8.37
N LEU A 12 25.15 21.95 7.63
CA LEU A 12 26.42 21.25 7.65
C LEU A 12 27.41 22.10 8.44
N ILE A 13 27.99 21.51 9.46
CA ILE A 13 28.97 22.15 10.32
C ILE A 13 30.27 21.37 10.15
N LEU A 14 31.33 22.08 9.75
CA LEU A 14 32.69 21.55 9.70
C LEU A 14 33.43 22.11 10.91
N LEU A 15 34.01 21.22 11.72
CA LEU A 15 34.64 21.57 13.00
C LEU A 15 36.11 21.15 12.98
N TRP A 16 36.96 21.96 13.61
CA TRP A 16 38.36 21.68 13.82
C TRP A 16 38.72 21.85 15.30
N PRO A 17 39.70 21.08 15.80
CA PRO A 17 40.11 21.14 17.21
C PRO A 17 40.85 22.44 17.57
N THR A 18 41.36 23.19 16.58
CA THR A 18 42.06 24.46 16.78
C THR A 18 41.61 25.51 15.76
N PRO A 19 41.69 26.82 16.08
CA PRO A 19 41.39 27.89 15.13
C PRO A 19 42.31 27.82 13.91
N ARG A 20 41.72 27.89 12.71
CA ARG A 20 42.43 27.77 11.43
C ARG A 20 41.90 28.82 10.43
N GLN A 21 42.81 29.38 9.63
CA GLN A 21 42.46 30.19 8.47
C GLN A 21 42.40 29.31 7.21
N PHE A 22 41.46 29.61 6.32
CA PHE A 22 41.24 28.85 5.08
C PHE A 22 41.59 29.70 3.87
N ASP A 23 42.24 29.08 2.88
CA ASP A 23 42.46 29.72 1.60
C ASP A 23 41.23 29.61 0.67
N ALA A 24 41.29 30.26 -0.50
CA ALA A 24 40.19 30.27 -1.45
C ALA A 24 39.88 28.88 -2.03
N ALA A 25 40.90 28.01 -2.19
CA ALA A 25 40.72 26.67 -2.72
C ALA A 25 40.02 25.76 -1.70
N GLU A 26 40.36 25.88 -0.42
CA GLU A 26 39.68 25.18 0.67
C GLU A 26 38.22 25.62 0.82
N LEU A 27 37.96 26.93 0.73
CA LEU A 27 36.59 27.46 0.76
C LEU A 27 35.75 26.98 -0.45
N ASP A 28 36.33 26.89 -1.65
CA ASP A 28 35.67 26.31 -2.82
C ASP A 28 35.35 24.83 -2.60
N MET A 29 36.30 24.07 -2.05
CA MET A 29 36.10 22.66 -1.71
C MET A 29 34.96 22.48 -0.69
N PHE A 30 34.91 23.27 0.38
CA PHE A 30 33.82 23.20 1.36
C PHE A 30 32.47 23.55 0.75
N THR A 31 32.43 24.54 -0.15
CA THR A 31 31.22 24.88 -0.91
C THR A 31 30.73 23.69 -1.72
N ARG A 32 31.61 23.01 -2.46
CA ARG A 32 31.26 21.81 -3.24
C ARG A 32 30.76 20.66 -2.36
N ILE A 33 31.38 20.43 -1.21
CA ILE A 33 30.92 19.42 -0.23
C ILE A 33 29.53 19.76 0.27
N ALA A 34 29.27 21.04 0.59
CA ALA A 34 27.97 21.50 1.02
C ALA A 34 26.89 21.32 -0.06
N GLU A 35 27.20 21.62 -1.32
CA GLU A 35 26.29 21.43 -2.45
C GLU A 35 25.96 19.96 -2.73
N PHE A 36 26.99 19.10 -2.70
CA PHE A 36 26.82 17.67 -2.85
C PHE A 36 25.96 17.09 -1.73
N THR A 37 26.27 17.46 -0.49
CA THR A 37 25.54 17.00 0.70
C THR A 37 24.10 17.50 0.68
N GLN A 38 23.86 18.76 0.28
CA GLN A 38 22.51 19.30 0.10
C GLN A 38 21.72 18.48 -0.92
N SER A 39 22.31 18.20 -2.08
CA SER A 39 21.66 17.44 -3.15
C SER A 39 21.33 16.01 -2.74
N ALA A 40 22.24 15.35 -2.00
CA ALA A 40 22.02 14.03 -1.45
C ALA A 40 20.90 14.05 -0.39
N LEU A 41 20.92 15.01 0.54
CA LEU A 41 19.92 15.17 1.58
C LEU A 41 18.53 15.43 0.99
N ASP A 42 18.42 16.30 -0.01
CA ASP A 42 17.16 16.57 -0.71
C ASP A 42 16.55 15.29 -1.32
N ARG A 43 17.37 14.45 -1.96
CA ARG A 43 16.92 13.18 -2.55
C ARG A 43 16.42 12.21 -1.47
N VAL A 44 17.14 12.11 -0.35
CA VAL A 44 16.75 11.25 0.77
C VAL A 44 15.43 11.71 1.37
N LEU A 45 15.27 13.02 1.62
CA LEU A 45 14.05 13.58 2.19
C LEU A 45 12.85 13.44 1.26
N LEU A 46 13.03 13.66 -0.04
CA LEU A 46 11.97 13.46 -1.04
C LEU A 46 11.51 11.99 -1.06
N ARG A 47 12.46 11.05 -1.12
CA ARG A 47 12.15 9.62 -1.12
C ARG A 47 11.46 9.19 0.17
N ALA A 48 11.87 9.73 1.32
CA ALA A 48 11.22 9.48 2.60
C ALA A 48 9.79 10.06 2.66
N GLN A 49 9.55 11.22 2.05
CA GLN A 49 8.21 11.81 1.95
C GLN A 49 7.29 10.98 1.05
N GLU A 50 7.75 10.62 -0.16
CA GLU A 50 7.03 9.74 -1.08
C GLU A 50 6.69 8.42 -0.40
N HIS A 51 7.65 7.85 0.33
CA HIS A 51 7.45 6.62 1.10
C HIS A 51 6.34 6.78 2.14
N ARG A 52 6.37 7.86 2.94
CA ARG A 52 5.36 8.12 3.99
C ARG A 52 3.95 8.26 3.43
N ILE A 53 3.80 8.98 2.30
CA ILE A 53 2.52 9.13 1.60
C ILE A 53 2.01 7.76 1.16
N ALA A 54 2.89 6.97 0.55
CA ALA A 54 2.54 5.70 -0.04
C ALA A 54 2.13 4.66 1.03
N VAL A 55 2.85 4.61 2.17
CA VAL A 55 2.47 3.77 3.33
C VAL A 55 1.13 4.20 3.90
N SER A 56 0.94 5.48 4.18
CA SER A 56 -0.32 6.01 4.71
C SER A 56 -1.50 5.69 3.78
N PHE A 57 -1.30 5.82 2.46
CA PHE A 57 -2.31 5.44 1.47
C PHE A 57 -2.66 3.95 1.55
N GLN A 58 -1.66 3.07 1.65
CA GLN A 58 -1.90 1.63 1.74
C GLN A 58 -2.61 1.24 3.05
N GLU A 59 -2.23 1.83 4.18
CA GLU A 59 -2.90 1.59 5.48
C GLU A 59 -4.38 1.96 5.42
N HIS A 60 -4.71 3.11 4.84
CA HIS A 60 -6.11 3.54 4.67
C HIS A 60 -6.86 2.69 3.66
N LEU A 61 -6.20 2.24 2.60
CA LEU A 61 -6.80 1.32 1.65
C LEU A 61 -7.08 -0.01 2.34
N LEU A 62 -6.07 -0.65 2.92
CA LEU A 62 -6.16 -1.97 3.55
C LEU A 62 -6.89 -1.97 4.89
N ASP A 63 -7.47 -0.85 5.32
CA ASP A 63 -8.36 -0.87 6.46
C ASP A 63 -9.52 -1.82 6.15
N LEU A 64 -9.58 -2.93 6.89
CA LEU A 64 -10.67 -3.88 6.78
C LEU A 64 -11.92 -3.10 7.17
N ASN A 65 -12.84 -2.92 6.23
CA ASN A 65 -14.14 -2.39 6.58
C ASN A 65 -14.80 -3.43 7.50
N ARG A 66 -14.66 -3.23 8.82
CA ARG A 66 -15.14 -4.11 9.91
C ARG A 66 -16.67 -4.17 10.01
N GLY A 67 -17.38 -3.73 8.98
CA GLY A 67 -18.83 -3.58 8.93
C GLY A 67 -19.60 -4.87 8.64
N SER A 68 -18.95 -6.03 8.48
CA SER A 68 -19.67 -7.30 8.37
C SER A 68 -20.20 -7.69 9.76
N ALA A 69 -21.51 -7.58 9.96
CA ALA A 69 -22.19 -8.14 11.13
C ALA A 69 -22.19 -9.68 11.14
N ALA A 70 -21.82 -10.31 10.01
CA ALA A 70 -21.89 -11.75 9.81
C ALA A 70 -20.62 -12.49 10.28
N ALA A 71 -19.44 -11.85 10.27
CA ALA A 71 -18.18 -12.51 10.64
C ALA A 71 -17.12 -11.53 11.15
N ALA A 72 -16.35 -11.96 12.15
CA ALA A 72 -15.13 -11.27 12.55
C ALA A 72 -14.00 -11.59 11.56
N VAL A 73 -13.47 -10.58 10.87
CA VAL A 73 -12.36 -10.74 9.93
C VAL A 73 -11.12 -10.03 10.46
N ALA A 74 -9.98 -10.72 10.42
CA ALA A 74 -8.66 -10.17 10.73
C ALA A 74 -7.72 -10.42 9.55
N ALA A 75 -6.84 -9.46 9.29
CA ALA A 75 -5.77 -9.58 8.30
C ALA A 75 -4.48 -9.02 8.89
N VAL A 76 -3.36 -9.62 8.51
CA VAL A 76 -2.02 -9.16 8.88
C VAL A 76 -1.25 -8.97 7.58
N TYR A 77 -0.93 -7.72 7.25
CA TYR A 77 -0.04 -7.40 6.14
C TYR A 77 1.39 -7.29 6.65
N GLN A 78 2.28 -8.16 6.17
CA GLN A 78 3.69 -8.17 6.55
C GLN A 78 4.56 -7.83 5.33
N PRO A 79 5.05 -6.59 5.20
CA PRO A 79 5.87 -6.19 4.07
C PRO A 79 7.24 -6.90 4.10
N ALA A 80 7.75 -7.25 2.92
CA ALA A 80 9.01 -7.99 2.77
C ALA A 80 10.30 -7.22 3.11
N GLY A 81 10.23 -5.94 3.54
CA GLY A 81 11.40 -5.17 3.97
C GLY A 81 11.09 -3.76 4.48
N GLU A 82 11.98 -3.22 5.32
CA GLU A 82 11.86 -1.88 5.95
C GLU A 82 11.94 -0.74 4.93
N ALA A 83 12.71 -0.94 3.86
CA ALA A 83 12.81 0.01 2.77
C ALA A 83 11.84 -0.40 1.66
N MET A 84 10.68 0.26 1.64
CA MET A 84 9.92 0.52 0.42
C MET A 84 9.27 -0.73 -0.21
N ARG A 85 7.99 -0.94 0.09
CA ARG A 85 7.03 -1.49 -0.86
C ARG A 85 5.63 -1.09 -0.40
N VAL A 86 5.06 -0.08 -1.07
CA VAL A 86 3.61 -0.16 -1.23
C VAL A 86 3.33 -1.37 -2.08
N GLY A 87 2.57 -2.29 -1.51
CA GLY A 87 2.31 -3.61 -2.08
C GLY A 87 1.42 -3.51 -3.31
N GLY A 88 1.59 -4.47 -4.21
CA GLY A 88 0.55 -4.84 -5.17
C GLY A 88 -0.60 -5.61 -4.50
N ASP A 89 -0.38 -6.01 -3.25
CA ASP A 89 -1.23 -6.91 -2.50
C ASP A 89 -2.46 -6.19 -1.95
N TRP A 90 -3.59 -6.89 -1.96
CA TRP A 90 -4.79 -6.48 -1.26
C TRP A 90 -5.48 -7.65 -0.59
N TYR A 91 -6.26 -7.32 0.44
CA TYR A 91 -7.37 -8.14 0.91
C TYR A 91 -8.62 -7.26 0.95
N LEU A 92 -9.77 -7.87 0.71
CA LEU A 92 -11.05 -7.17 0.73
C LEU A 92 -12.15 -8.14 1.18
N VAL A 93 -12.98 -7.68 2.09
CA VAL A 93 -14.24 -8.33 2.48
C VAL A 93 -15.37 -7.50 1.92
N THR A 94 -16.31 -8.13 1.23
CA THR A 94 -17.48 -7.49 0.64
C THR A 94 -18.73 -8.20 1.12
N PRO A 95 -19.68 -7.50 1.78
CA PRO A 95 -21.00 -8.06 2.05
C PRO A 95 -21.68 -8.41 0.72
N LEU A 96 -22.27 -9.60 0.62
CA LEU A 96 -23.00 -10.02 -0.57
C LEU A 96 -24.51 -9.99 -0.29
N ASP A 97 -25.30 -10.01 -1.37
CA ASP A 97 -26.74 -10.12 -1.26
C ASP A 97 -27.12 -11.50 -0.71
N GLY A 98 -27.79 -11.51 0.44
CA GLY A 98 -28.15 -12.71 1.19
C GLY A 98 -27.68 -12.62 2.64
N ASP A 99 -28.61 -12.81 3.59
CA ASP A 99 -28.31 -12.71 5.02
C ASP A 99 -27.16 -13.64 5.40
N GLY A 100 -26.07 -13.04 5.92
CA GLY A 100 -24.93 -13.75 6.46
C GLY A 100 -23.89 -14.23 5.45
N THR A 101 -23.96 -13.85 4.17
CA THR A 101 -22.94 -14.24 3.17
C THR A 101 -21.92 -13.13 2.90
N ILE A 102 -20.64 -13.47 2.83
CA ILE A 102 -19.55 -12.53 2.53
C ILE A 102 -18.66 -13.04 1.39
N GLY A 103 -18.20 -12.12 0.56
CA GLY A 103 -17.13 -12.33 -0.40
C GLY A 103 -15.80 -11.94 0.21
N ILE A 104 -14.78 -12.76 0.04
CA ILE A 104 -13.41 -12.47 0.44
C ILE A 104 -12.54 -12.53 -0.81
N SER A 105 -11.72 -11.51 -1.00
CA SER A 105 -10.69 -11.53 -2.03
C SER A 105 -9.33 -11.22 -1.45
N VAL A 106 -8.31 -11.89 -2.00
CA VAL A 106 -6.90 -11.56 -1.83
C VAL A 106 -6.30 -11.49 -3.22
N GLY A 107 -5.49 -10.47 -3.49
CA GLY A 107 -4.78 -10.40 -4.75
C GLY A 107 -3.40 -9.76 -4.61
N ASP A 108 -2.56 -9.94 -5.62
CA ASP A 108 -1.22 -9.37 -5.73
C ASP A 108 -0.98 -8.91 -7.18
N VAL A 109 -0.64 -7.63 -7.34
CA VAL A 109 -0.30 -7.01 -8.61
C VAL A 109 1.19 -7.09 -8.88
N VAL A 110 1.55 -7.53 -10.10
CA VAL A 110 2.94 -7.55 -10.56
C VAL A 110 3.57 -6.16 -10.51
N GLY A 111 4.54 -5.99 -9.61
CA GLY A 111 5.34 -4.78 -9.48
C GLY A 111 5.52 -4.36 -8.03
N HIS A 112 5.95 -3.12 -7.81
CA HIS A 112 6.05 -2.54 -6.47
C HIS A 112 5.98 -1.02 -6.50
N GLY A 113 5.65 -0.42 -5.34
CA GLY A 113 5.62 1.02 -5.16
C GLY A 113 4.37 1.68 -5.72
N LEU A 114 4.39 3.00 -5.84
CA LEU A 114 3.20 3.80 -6.18
C LEU A 114 2.51 3.36 -7.49
N PRO A 115 3.20 3.02 -8.59
CA PRO A 115 2.54 2.54 -9.81
C PRO A 115 1.75 1.24 -9.58
N ALA A 116 2.31 0.27 -8.84
CA ALA A 116 1.62 -0.97 -8.52
C ALA A 116 0.43 -0.72 -7.57
N ALA A 117 0.58 0.19 -6.61
CA ALA A 117 -0.49 0.60 -5.70
C ALA A 117 -1.71 1.19 -6.43
N ILE A 118 -1.47 2.00 -7.47
CA ILE A 118 -2.53 2.59 -8.29
C ILE A 118 -3.28 1.51 -9.08
N VAL A 119 -2.56 0.53 -9.65
CA VAL A 119 -3.20 -0.60 -10.34
C VAL A 119 -3.99 -1.44 -9.35
N MET A 120 -3.40 -1.77 -8.19
CA MET A 120 -4.04 -2.52 -7.12
C MET A 120 -5.34 -1.85 -6.65
N SER A 121 -5.34 -0.55 -6.38
CA SER A 121 -6.54 0.15 -5.88
C SER A 121 -7.71 0.09 -6.88
N ARG A 122 -7.40 0.20 -8.18
CA ARG A 122 -8.39 0.05 -9.25
C ARG A 122 -8.92 -1.36 -9.34
N LEU A 123 -8.05 -2.38 -9.31
CA LEU A 123 -8.46 -3.79 -9.36
C LEU A 123 -9.30 -4.16 -8.14
N ARG A 124 -8.90 -3.75 -6.95
CA ARG A 124 -9.68 -3.96 -5.73
C ARG A 124 -11.06 -3.32 -5.79
N ALA A 125 -11.15 -2.08 -6.30
CA ALA A 125 -12.44 -1.42 -6.48
C ALA A 125 -13.31 -2.16 -7.51
N ALA A 126 -12.72 -2.71 -8.57
CA ALA A 126 -13.44 -3.52 -9.55
C ALA A 126 -13.94 -4.84 -8.95
N VAL A 127 -13.16 -5.50 -8.08
CA VAL A 127 -13.64 -6.67 -7.32
C VAL A 127 -14.84 -6.28 -6.46
N ALA A 128 -14.71 -5.19 -5.67
CA ALA A 128 -15.79 -4.72 -4.81
C ALA A 128 -17.08 -4.45 -5.60
N ALA A 129 -16.98 -3.77 -6.74
CA ALA A 129 -18.13 -3.45 -7.59
C ALA A 129 -18.73 -4.70 -8.27
N SER A 130 -17.89 -5.63 -8.71
CA SER A 130 -18.35 -6.87 -9.37
C SER A 130 -19.08 -7.77 -8.38
N ALA A 131 -18.59 -7.85 -7.14
CA ALA A 131 -19.21 -8.61 -6.06
C ALA A 131 -20.60 -8.07 -5.66
N LEU A 132 -20.91 -6.80 -5.93
CA LEU A 132 -22.27 -6.24 -5.76
C LEU A 132 -23.25 -6.70 -6.84
N THR A 133 -22.78 -7.27 -7.94
CA THR A 133 -23.63 -7.68 -9.07
C THR A 133 -23.80 -9.19 -9.14
N SER A 134 -22.76 -9.95 -8.80
CA SER A 134 -22.80 -11.42 -8.73
C SER A 134 -21.92 -11.91 -7.59
N ALA A 135 -22.44 -12.87 -6.82
CA ALA A 135 -21.67 -13.58 -5.82
C ALA A 135 -20.78 -14.67 -6.44
N GLU A 136 -21.08 -15.13 -7.66
CA GLU A 136 -20.36 -16.24 -8.30
C GLU A 136 -18.89 -15.88 -8.54
N PRO A 137 -17.92 -16.67 -7.99
CA PRO A 137 -16.50 -16.39 -8.14
C PRO A 137 -16.06 -16.27 -9.61
N SER A 138 -16.64 -17.08 -10.48
CA SER A 138 -16.30 -17.09 -11.91
C SER A 138 -16.68 -15.77 -12.59
N ASP A 139 -17.85 -15.21 -12.27
CA ASP A 139 -18.31 -13.93 -12.81
C ASP A 139 -17.46 -12.77 -12.32
N VAL A 140 -17.15 -12.73 -11.01
CA VAL A 140 -16.32 -11.69 -10.40
C VAL A 140 -14.93 -11.68 -11.03
N LEU A 141 -14.31 -12.84 -11.18
CA LEU A 141 -12.98 -12.95 -11.77
C LEU A 141 -12.99 -12.64 -13.27
N ALA A 142 -14.04 -13.03 -14.02
CA ALA A 142 -14.17 -12.69 -15.43
C ALA A 142 -14.38 -11.18 -15.66
N ALA A 143 -15.15 -10.52 -14.79
CA ALA A 143 -15.31 -9.07 -14.82
C ALA A 143 -14.00 -8.35 -14.49
N LEU A 144 -13.26 -8.85 -13.49
CA LEU A 144 -11.95 -8.32 -13.11
C LEU A 144 -10.93 -8.44 -14.25
N ASP A 145 -10.86 -9.60 -14.92
CA ASP A 145 -9.95 -9.85 -16.04
C ASP A 145 -10.20 -8.87 -17.20
N LYS A 146 -11.48 -8.68 -17.58
CA LYS A 146 -11.89 -7.69 -18.57
C LYS A 146 -11.50 -6.27 -18.17
N TYR A 147 -11.70 -5.90 -16.90
CA TYR A 147 -11.34 -4.58 -16.40
C TYR A 147 -9.82 -4.37 -16.38
N ALA A 148 -9.05 -5.38 -15.98
CA ALA A 148 -7.59 -5.31 -15.92
C ALA A 148 -6.99 -4.96 -17.29
N ALA A 149 -7.54 -5.50 -18.38
CA ALA A 149 -7.12 -5.18 -19.75
C ALA A 149 -7.28 -3.69 -20.13
N THR A 150 -8.11 -2.93 -19.40
CA THR A 150 -8.31 -1.48 -19.62
C THR A 150 -7.33 -0.60 -18.84
N ILE A 151 -6.55 -1.18 -17.92
CA ILE A 151 -5.64 -0.44 -17.05
C ILE A 151 -4.27 -0.32 -17.72
N ALA A 152 -3.94 0.88 -18.20
CA ALA A 152 -2.60 1.17 -18.70
C ALA A 152 -1.53 0.87 -17.63
N GLY A 153 -0.53 0.06 -17.99
CA GLY A 153 0.56 -0.31 -17.09
C GLY A 153 0.29 -1.50 -16.17
N ALA A 154 -0.90 -2.11 -16.22
CA ALA A 154 -1.14 -3.39 -15.55
C ALA A 154 -0.36 -4.51 -16.26
N ARG A 155 0.61 -5.10 -15.56
CA ARG A 155 1.40 -6.24 -16.07
C ARG A 155 0.74 -7.59 -15.80
N GLY A 156 -0.18 -7.64 -14.85
CA GLY A 156 -0.87 -8.84 -14.38
C GLY A 156 -1.15 -8.77 -12.89
N ALA A 157 -2.05 -9.62 -12.42
CA ALA A 157 -2.32 -9.82 -11.00
C ALA A 157 -2.73 -11.27 -10.74
N THR A 158 -2.35 -11.82 -9.60
CA THR A 158 -2.90 -13.09 -9.09
C THR A 158 -4.01 -12.77 -8.10
N VAL A 159 -5.16 -13.44 -8.23
CA VAL A 159 -6.33 -13.14 -7.38
C VAL A 159 -7.00 -14.44 -6.95
N ALA A 160 -7.31 -14.53 -5.65
CA ALA A 160 -8.20 -15.52 -5.08
C ALA A 160 -9.48 -14.81 -4.62
N TYR A 161 -10.63 -15.37 -4.96
CA TYR A 161 -11.94 -14.92 -4.51
C TYR A 161 -12.72 -16.12 -3.95
N ALA A 162 -13.33 -15.93 -2.79
CA ALA A 162 -14.12 -16.95 -2.11
C ALA A 162 -15.42 -16.35 -1.58
N VAL A 163 -16.49 -17.15 -1.61
CA VAL A 163 -17.76 -16.82 -0.97
C VAL A 163 -17.88 -17.67 0.29
N ILE A 164 -18.20 -17.04 1.41
CA ILE A 164 -18.36 -17.69 2.70
C ILE A 164 -19.76 -17.40 3.20
N ASP A 165 -20.50 -18.47 3.49
CA ASP A 165 -21.69 -18.39 4.32
C ASP A 165 -21.26 -18.35 5.78
N ALA A 166 -21.45 -17.21 6.43
CA ALA A 166 -21.07 -16.96 7.81
C ALA A 166 -22.25 -17.13 8.78
N ARG A 167 -23.38 -17.67 8.32
CA ARG A 167 -24.47 -18.07 9.22
C ARG A 167 -23.97 -19.16 10.16
N PRO A 168 -24.35 -19.12 11.45
CA PRO A 168 -24.03 -20.20 12.36
C PRO A 168 -24.63 -21.51 11.82
N ASP A 169 -23.82 -22.57 11.77
CA ASP A 169 -24.27 -23.90 11.39
C ASP A 169 -25.34 -24.38 12.39
N THR A 170 -26.61 -24.20 12.04
CA THR A 170 -27.74 -24.80 12.74
C THR A 170 -27.95 -26.23 12.26
N GLY A 171 -26.92 -27.06 12.40
CA GLY A 171 -27.06 -28.50 12.28
C GLY A 171 -28.06 -29.05 13.32
N PRO A 172 -28.87 -30.07 12.99
CA PRO A 172 -29.77 -30.71 13.93
C PRO A 172 -28.95 -31.55 14.94
N GLY A 173 -28.37 -30.88 15.93
CA GLY A 173 -27.49 -31.49 16.92
C GLY A 173 -27.24 -30.67 18.18
N ALA A 174 -27.62 -29.38 18.21
CA ALA A 174 -27.59 -28.58 19.45
C ALA A 174 -28.82 -28.87 20.32
N GLY A 175 -29.06 -30.15 20.60
CA GLY A 175 -30.09 -30.64 21.52
C GLY A 175 -29.42 -31.34 22.69
N ALA A 176 -29.47 -30.66 23.84
CA ALA A 176 -29.33 -31.19 25.19
C ALA A 176 -28.00 -31.84 25.62
N ALA A 177 -27.33 -31.19 26.57
CA ALA A 177 -26.67 -31.86 27.70
C ALA A 177 -26.47 -30.85 28.85
N PRO A 178 -26.38 -31.32 30.09
CA PRO A 178 -27.46 -31.62 31.03
C PRO A 178 -27.69 -30.53 32.09
#